data_AF-A0AA96GSA7-F1
#
_entry.id   AF-A0AA96GSA7-F1
#
_cell.length_a   1.000
_cell.length_b   1.000
_cell.length_c   1.000
_cell.angle_alpha   90.00
_cell.angle_beta   90.00
_cell.angle_gamma   90.00
#
_symmetry.space_group_name_H-M   'P 1'
#
loop_
_entity.id
_entity.type
_entity.pdbx_description
1 polymer ?
#
loop_
_entity_poly.entity_id
_entity_poly.type
_entity_poly.pdbx_seq_one_letter_code
_entity_poly.pdbx_strand_id
1 'polypeptide(L)'
;MLIGPSGNRGIGHVGSNSLQEIALHPLRAMGVDVSTIRSIKNQATGVSVIIVPPNGRKGMMLAPNANGIWSKEDEELVRYAIQSAPPGSVLSVDLEVPLSIVKQVVRQSEECGMPIVLDPSPAERLDEELLEADCYLTPNQSEAQRLTNIPIDTHDQALEAAKRLMKHGKRSLRKTGNRGMRDSHKGRSVCHLRSRGRGGGYHRSGRCICGSIQCGDSGTSTP
;
A
#
# COMPACT_ATOMS: atom_id res chain seq x y z
N MET A 1 0.16 6.87 3.09
CA MET A 1 0.15 6.79 4.57
C MET A 1 1.59 6.82 5.04
N LEU A 2 1.89 7.60 6.07
CA LEU A 2 3.18 7.57 6.77
C LEU A 2 3.02 6.75 8.04
N ILE A 3 3.89 5.76 8.22
CA ILE A 3 3.88 4.85 9.37
C ILE A 3 5.17 5.09 10.12
N GLY A 4 5.11 5.52 11.38
CA GLY A 4 6.32 5.89 12.10
C GLY A 4 6.22 5.75 13.62
N PRO A 5 7.32 5.98 14.32
CA PRO A 5 7.39 5.84 15.78
C PRO A 5 6.46 6.81 16.52
N SER A 6 6.14 7.95 15.92
CA SER A 6 5.22 8.95 16.47
C SER A 6 3.74 8.67 16.15
N GLY A 7 3.44 7.53 15.50
CA GLY A 7 2.09 7.16 15.07
C GLY A 7 1.93 7.10 13.54
N ASN A 8 0.72 6.76 13.11
CA ASN A 8 0.38 6.62 11.69
C ASN A 8 -0.36 7.86 11.21
N ARG A 9 -0.01 8.37 10.03
CA ARG A 9 -0.66 9.55 9.41
C ARG A 9 -1.21 9.21 8.03
N GLY A 10 -2.49 9.48 7.82
CA GLY A 10 -3.17 9.38 6.54
C GLY A 10 -3.00 10.66 5.74
N ILE A 11 -2.62 10.53 4.46
CA ILE A 11 -2.57 11.65 3.52
C ILE A 11 -3.39 11.24 2.31
N GLY A 12 -4.29 12.09 1.86
CA GLY A 12 -5.23 11.80 0.79
C GLY A 12 -6.44 12.72 0.87
N HIS A 13 -7.46 12.42 0.08
CA HIS A 13 -8.64 13.25 -0.04
C HIS A 13 -9.93 12.45 0.18
N VAL A 14 -10.95 13.16 0.64
CA VAL A 14 -12.32 12.68 0.76
C VAL A 14 -13.25 13.71 0.16
N GLY A 15 -14.46 13.31 -0.22
CA GLY A 15 -15.46 14.26 -0.71
C GLY A 15 -16.18 14.94 0.44
N SER A 16 -16.91 16.02 0.16
CA SER A 16 -17.74 16.72 1.14
C SER A 16 -19.13 16.08 1.31
N ASN A 17 -19.24 14.75 1.16
CA ASN A 17 -20.50 14.00 1.21
C ASN A 17 -20.55 13.02 2.40
N SER A 18 -21.69 12.35 2.60
CA SER A 18 -21.89 11.42 3.73
C SER A 18 -20.91 10.25 3.78
N LEU A 19 -20.29 9.89 2.65
CA LEU A 19 -19.28 8.84 2.57
C LEU A 19 -17.96 9.23 3.25
N GLN A 20 -17.73 10.52 3.50
CA GLN A 20 -16.53 11.00 4.18
C GLN A 20 -16.32 10.30 5.52
N GLU A 21 -17.34 10.32 6.38
CA GLU A 21 -17.22 9.76 7.73
C GLU A 21 -17.15 8.23 7.70
N ILE A 22 -17.77 7.59 6.71
CA ILE A 22 -17.62 6.15 6.48
C ILE A 22 -16.15 5.80 6.16
N ALA A 23 -15.46 6.63 5.38
CA ALA A 23 -14.05 6.43 5.05
C ALA A 23 -13.11 6.77 6.23
N LEU A 24 -13.37 7.85 6.97
CA LEU A 24 -12.46 8.35 8.00
C LEU A 24 -12.63 7.66 9.36
N HIS A 25 -13.84 7.23 9.73
CA HIS A 25 -14.10 6.65 11.04
C HIS A 25 -13.21 5.44 11.36
N PRO A 26 -13.06 4.44 10.47
CA PRO A 26 -12.18 3.30 10.75
C PRO A 26 -10.71 3.72 10.94
N LEU A 27 -10.22 4.70 10.19
CA LEU A 27 -8.86 5.21 10.31
C LEU A 27 -8.63 5.82 11.70
N ARG A 28 -9.55 6.68 12.16
CA ARG A 28 -9.48 7.28 13.50
C ARG A 28 -9.57 6.21 14.59
N ALA A 29 -10.45 5.22 14.44
CA ALA A 29 -10.58 4.11 15.38
C ALA A 29 -9.30 3.26 15.50
N MET A 30 -8.47 3.21 14.44
CA MET A 30 -7.16 2.57 14.43
C MET A 30 -6.02 3.49 14.89
N GLY A 31 -6.32 4.70 15.36
CA GLY A 31 -5.32 5.67 15.81
C GLY A 31 -4.53 6.32 14.68
N VAL A 32 -5.04 6.29 13.45
CA VAL A 32 -4.43 7.03 12.34
C VAL A 32 -4.80 8.51 12.45
N ASP A 33 -3.79 9.37 12.46
CA ASP A 33 -3.95 10.81 12.31
C ASP A 33 -4.48 11.13 10.90
N VAL A 34 -5.70 11.66 10.84
CA VAL A 34 -6.38 12.05 9.60
C VAL A 34 -6.40 13.57 9.39
N SER A 35 -5.67 14.35 10.18
CA SER A 35 -5.61 15.82 10.07
C SER A 35 -5.10 16.31 8.71
N THR A 36 -4.31 15.48 8.02
CA THR A 36 -3.78 15.75 6.68
C THR A 36 -4.67 15.23 5.55
N ILE A 37 -5.83 14.65 5.86
CA ILE A 37 -6.82 14.25 4.84
C ILE A 37 -7.75 15.43 4.56
N ARG A 38 -7.75 15.95 3.33
CA ARG A 38 -8.60 17.09 2.97
C ARG A 38 -9.97 16.66 2.45
N SER A 39 -10.99 17.43 2.82
CA SER A 39 -12.32 17.34 2.21
C SER A 39 -12.39 18.24 0.98
N ILE A 40 -12.60 17.64 -0.19
CA ILE A 40 -12.71 18.35 -1.46
C ILE A 40 -14.17 18.77 -1.66
N LYS A 41 -14.38 20.10 -1.72
CA LYS A 41 -15.72 20.69 -1.90
C LYS A 41 -16.33 20.26 -3.23
N ASN A 42 -17.64 20.05 -3.22
CA ASN A 42 -18.44 19.68 -4.40
C ASN A 42 -18.00 18.39 -5.08
N GLN A 43 -17.34 17.49 -4.34
CA GLN A 43 -16.91 16.20 -4.86
C GLN A 43 -17.38 15.07 -3.95
N ALA A 44 -17.62 13.91 -4.56
CA ALA A 44 -17.90 12.69 -3.82
C ALA A 44 -16.61 12.08 -3.26
N THR A 45 -16.71 11.34 -2.16
CA THR A 45 -15.61 10.48 -1.70
C THR A 45 -15.36 9.38 -2.73
N GLY A 46 -14.10 8.97 -2.91
CA GLY A 46 -13.74 7.88 -3.81
C GLY A 46 -14.45 6.59 -3.41
N VAL A 47 -14.91 5.81 -4.40
CA VAL A 47 -15.58 4.53 -4.18
C VAL A 47 -15.06 3.47 -5.13
N SER A 48 -14.96 2.25 -4.63
CA SER A 48 -14.70 1.06 -5.45
C SER A 48 -15.90 0.12 -5.33
N VAL A 49 -16.53 -0.17 -6.47
CA VAL A 49 -17.70 -1.02 -6.57
C VAL A 49 -17.25 -2.41 -7.00
N ILE A 50 -17.48 -3.40 -6.14
CA ILE A 50 -17.21 -4.80 -6.44
C ILE A 50 -18.49 -5.41 -7.02
N ILE A 51 -18.41 -5.88 -8.26
CA ILE A 51 -19.53 -6.53 -8.96
C ILE A 51 -19.27 -8.04 -8.91
N VAL A 52 -20.23 -8.79 -8.38
CA VAL A 52 -20.16 -10.26 -8.31
C VAL A 52 -21.32 -10.84 -9.15
N PRO A 53 -21.12 -11.07 -10.46
CA PRO A 53 -22.09 -11.75 -11.30
C PRO A 53 -22.34 -13.21 -10.84
N PRO A 54 -23.45 -13.84 -11.27
CA PRO A 54 -23.81 -15.21 -10.88
C PRO A 54 -22.73 -16.27 -11.15
N ASN A 55 -21.86 -16.03 -12.14
CA ASN A 55 -20.72 -16.91 -12.44
C ASN A 55 -19.56 -16.82 -11.43
N GLY A 56 -19.66 -15.98 -10.40
CA GLY A 56 -18.68 -15.81 -9.33
C GLY A 56 -17.44 -14.99 -9.70
N ARG A 57 -17.30 -14.54 -10.96
CA ARG A 57 -16.15 -13.74 -11.41
C ARG A 57 -16.27 -12.30 -10.93
N LYS A 58 -15.50 -11.93 -9.91
CA LYS A 58 -15.53 -10.57 -9.35
C LYS A 58 -14.96 -9.56 -10.34
N GLY A 59 -15.74 -8.54 -10.69
CA GLY A 59 -15.28 -7.31 -11.31
C GLY A 59 -15.13 -6.20 -10.28
N MET A 60 -14.31 -5.20 -10.58
CA MET A 60 -14.14 -4.00 -9.76
C MET A 60 -14.19 -2.77 -10.66
N MET A 61 -14.96 -1.77 -10.26
CA MET A 61 -15.02 -0.48 -10.90
C MET A 61 -14.65 0.61 -9.90
N LEU A 62 -13.65 1.41 -10.23
CA LEU A 62 -13.17 2.50 -9.38
C LEU A 62 -13.72 3.83 -9.88
N ALA A 63 -14.33 4.60 -8.98
CA ALA A 63 -14.61 6.02 -9.17
C ALA A 63 -13.69 6.81 -8.23
N PRO A 64 -12.57 7.37 -8.74
CA PRO A 64 -11.58 8.05 -7.89
C PRO A 64 -12.18 9.24 -7.13
N ASN A 65 -13.06 10.00 -7.79
CA ASN A 65 -13.70 11.21 -7.25
C ASN A 65 -12.67 12.12 -6.56
N ALA A 66 -12.87 12.48 -5.28
CA ALA A 66 -11.93 13.29 -4.51
C ALA A 66 -10.48 12.76 -4.50
N ASN A 67 -10.26 11.44 -4.55
CA ASN A 67 -8.91 10.85 -4.58
C ASN A 67 -8.11 11.26 -5.83
N GLY A 68 -8.80 11.62 -6.92
CA GLY A 68 -8.21 12.01 -8.19
C GLY A 68 -7.84 13.50 -8.29
N ILE A 69 -8.15 14.31 -7.29
CA ILE A 69 -8.04 15.77 -7.37
C ILE A 69 -6.92 16.21 -6.45
N TRP A 70 -5.88 16.82 -7.01
CA TRP A 70 -4.72 17.29 -6.26
C TRP A 70 -4.29 18.64 -6.80
N SER A 71 -4.14 19.62 -5.91
CA SER A 71 -3.62 20.94 -6.24
C SER A 71 -2.10 21.02 -5.99
N LYS A 72 -1.47 22.13 -6.41
CA LYS A 72 -0.05 22.35 -6.13
C LYS A 72 0.23 22.48 -4.64
N GLU A 73 -0.70 23.08 -3.90
CA GLU A 73 -0.65 23.18 -2.45
C GLU A 73 -0.72 21.79 -1.80
N ASP A 74 -1.49 20.85 -2.37
CA ASP A 74 -1.51 19.46 -1.89
C ASP A 74 -0.16 18.77 -2.09
N GLU A 75 0.45 18.95 -3.27
CA GLU A 75 1.78 18.41 -3.57
C GLU A 75 2.84 18.95 -2.60
N GLU A 76 2.76 20.22 -2.21
CA GLU A 76 3.63 20.85 -1.23
C GLU A 76 3.43 20.30 0.18
N LEU A 77 2.17 20.14 0.61
CA LEU A 77 1.85 19.56 1.91
C LEU A 77 2.35 18.12 2.04
N VAL A 78 2.20 17.33 0.98
CA VAL A 78 2.72 15.96 0.92
C VAL A 78 4.23 15.94 1.04
N ARG A 79 4.92 16.82 0.28
CA ARG A 79 6.39 16.95 0.34
C ARG A 79 6.86 17.28 1.75
N TYR A 80 6.24 18.27 2.38
CA TYR A 80 6.55 18.65 3.74
C TYR A 80 6.29 17.49 4.73
N ALA A 81 5.19 16.78 4.59
CA ALA A 81 4.87 15.63 5.45
C ALA A 81 5.91 14.51 5.36
N ILE A 82 6.44 14.25 4.16
CA ILE A 82 7.51 13.27 3.94
C ILE A 82 8.83 13.75 4.56
N GLN A 83 9.25 14.98 4.27
CA GLN A 83 10.51 15.53 4.75
C GLN A 83 10.55 15.73 6.27
N SER A 84 9.39 16.03 6.87
CA SER A 84 9.24 16.19 8.33
C SER A 84 8.98 14.88 9.07
N ALA A 85 8.89 13.75 8.35
CA ALA A 85 8.64 12.45 8.95
C ALA A 85 9.81 12.06 9.87
N PRO A 86 9.56 11.59 11.11
CA PRO A 86 10.61 11.17 12.02
C PRO A 86 11.48 10.05 11.44
N PRO A 87 12.77 9.96 11.81
CA PRO A 87 13.62 8.82 11.47
C PRO A 87 12.95 7.49 11.83
N GLY A 88 13.05 6.51 10.93
CA GLY A 88 12.37 5.21 11.09
C GLY A 88 10.91 5.20 10.62
N SER A 89 10.42 6.29 10.02
CA SER A 89 9.15 6.27 9.29
C SER A 89 9.23 5.44 8.01
N VAL A 90 8.07 5.01 7.52
CA VAL A 90 7.88 4.22 6.30
C VAL A 90 6.73 4.82 5.50
N LEU A 91 6.92 5.00 4.19
CA LEU A 91 5.83 5.33 3.29
C LEU A 91 5.09 4.06 2.89
N SER A 92 3.76 4.04 3.04
CA SER A 92 2.88 3.05 2.42
C SER A 92 1.94 3.74 1.45
N VAL A 93 1.95 3.32 0.19
CA VAL A 93 1.22 3.97 -0.91
C VAL A 93 0.64 2.93 -1.87
N ASP A 94 -0.53 3.22 -2.45
CA ASP A 94 -1.17 2.44 -3.52
C ASP A 94 -1.31 3.27 -4.81
N LEU A 95 -1.91 2.69 -5.85
CA LEU A 95 -2.06 3.33 -7.16
C LEU A 95 -3.48 3.89 -7.39
N GLU A 96 -4.25 4.18 -6.34
CA GLU A 96 -5.63 4.70 -6.46
C GLU A 96 -5.70 6.23 -6.64
N VAL A 97 -4.59 6.96 -6.39
CA VAL A 97 -4.43 8.41 -6.63
C VAL A 97 -3.72 8.68 -7.97
N PRO A 98 -3.63 9.93 -8.48
CA PRO A 98 -2.91 10.20 -9.73
C PRO A 98 -1.45 9.72 -9.68
N LEU A 99 -0.97 9.10 -10.77
CA LEU A 99 0.38 8.53 -10.81
C LEU A 99 1.47 9.60 -10.62
N SER A 100 1.22 10.85 -11.03
CA SER A 100 2.11 11.97 -10.76
C SER A 100 2.38 12.15 -9.26
N ILE A 101 1.34 12.03 -8.43
CA ILE A 101 1.45 12.11 -6.97
C ILE A 101 2.20 10.90 -6.42
N VAL A 102 1.88 9.69 -6.88
CA VAL A 102 2.58 8.45 -6.45
C VAL A 102 4.09 8.55 -6.75
N LYS A 103 4.45 8.93 -7.97
CA LYS A 103 5.85 9.10 -8.38
C LYS A 103 6.55 10.17 -7.58
N GLN A 104 5.88 11.30 -7.33
CA GLN A 104 6.44 12.36 -6.49
C GLN A 104 6.76 11.83 -5.08
N VAL A 105 5.82 11.15 -4.41
CA VAL A 105 6.06 10.67 -3.04
C VAL A 105 7.10 9.58 -2.96
N VAL A 106 7.17 8.73 -3.98
CA VAL A 106 8.19 7.68 -4.09
C VAL A 106 9.57 8.33 -4.19
N ARG A 107 9.80 9.23 -5.16
CA ARG A 107 11.08 9.93 -5.34
C ARG A 107 11.51 10.69 -4.08
N GLN A 108 10.59 11.43 -3.46
CA GLN A 108 10.87 12.18 -2.23
C GLN A 108 11.25 11.28 -1.05
N SER A 109 10.64 10.09 -0.99
CA SER A 109 10.94 9.10 0.05
C SER A 109 12.32 8.49 -0.17
N GLU A 110 12.70 8.20 -1.42
CA GLU A 110 14.04 7.73 -1.78
C GLU A 110 15.10 8.79 -1.44
N GLU A 111 14.87 10.06 -1.78
CA GLU A 111 15.77 11.19 -1.45
C GLU A 111 16.02 11.32 0.06
N CYS A 112 15.01 11.00 0.88
CA CYS A 112 15.10 11.05 2.34
C CYS A 112 15.55 9.70 2.96
N GLY A 113 15.84 8.68 2.15
CA GLY A 113 16.17 7.33 2.63
C GLY A 113 15.04 6.63 3.39
N MET A 114 13.79 7.05 3.18
CA MET A 114 12.62 6.49 3.84
C MET A 114 12.17 5.21 3.11
N PRO A 115 12.06 4.05 3.79
CA PRO A 115 11.57 2.83 3.17
C PRO A 115 10.17 2.99 2.59
N ILE A 116 9.94 2.37 1.43
CA ILE A 116 8.68 2.46 0.68
C ILE A 116 8.04 1.08 0.61
N VAL A 117 6.77 1.00 0.98
CA VAL A 117 5.89 -0.14 0.75
C VAL A 117 4.86 0.25 -0.31
N LEU A 118 5.04 -0.28 -1.52
CA LEU A 118 4.16 -0.02 -2.66
C LEU A 118 3.15 -1.16 -2.81
N ASP A 119 1.87 -0.82 -2.71
CA ASP A 119 0.76 -1.68 -3.06
C ASP A 119 0.41 -1.46 -4.53
N PRO A 120 0.69 -2.40 -5.44
CA PRO A 120 0.47 -2.19 -6.87
C PRO A 120 -1.01 -2.35 -7.25
N SER A 121 -1.93 -1.85 -6.43
CA SER A 121 -3.36 -1.92 -6.69
C SER A 121 -3.87 -0.58 -7.22
N PRO A 122 -4.52 -0.52 -8.39
CA PRO A 122 -4.71 -1.62 -9.34
C PRO A 122 -3.45 -1.91 -10.18
N ALA A 123 -3.19 -3.19 -10.50
CA ALA A 123 -1.95 -3.65 -11.14
C ALA A 123 -1.68 -3.04 -12.52
N GLU A 124 -2.74 -2.71 -13.25
CA GLU A 124 -2.67 -2.13 -14.59
C GLU A 124 -2.07 -0.71 -14.60
N ARG A 125 -1.99 -0.06 -13.43
CA ARG A 125 -1.44 1.29 -13.29
C ARG A 125 0.04 1.30 -12.92
N LEU A 126 0.63 0.15 -12.60
CA LEU A 126 2.05 0.09 -12.27
C LEU A 126 2.87 0.23 -13.56
N ASP A 127 3.56 1.36 -13.70
CA ASP A 127 4.45 1.61 -14.84
C ASP A 127 5.91 1.26 -14.54
N GLU A 128 6.75 1.33 -15.57
CA GLU A 128 8.17 0.95 -15.49
C GLU A 128 8.94 1.77 -14.46
N GLU A 129 8.69 3.08 -14.38
CA GLU A 129 9.33 3.96 -13.40
C GLU A 129 9.04 3.52 -11.96
N LEU A 130 7.77 3.26 -11.63
CA LEU A 130 7.40 2.74 -10.32
C LEU A 130 7.85 1.29 -10.13
N LEU A 131 7.99 0.53 -11.21
CA LEU A 131 8.54 -0.83 -11.21
C LEU A 131 10.06 -0.85 -10.96
N GLU A 132 10.78 0.24 -11.16
CA GLU A 132 12.22 0.37 -10.90
C GLU A 132 12.56 1.01 -9.54
N ALA A 133 11.62 1.74 -8.92
CA ALA A 133 11.82 2.38 -7.61
C ALA A 133 12.24 1.41 -6.49
N ASP A 134 13.12 1.84 -5.56
CA ASP A 134 13.59 1.03 -4.43
C ASP A 134 12.51 0.88 -3.36
N CYS A 135 11.62 -0.09 -3.58
CA CYS A 135 10.46 -0.33 -2.73
C CYS A 135 10.16 -1.80 -2.49
N TYR A 136 9.44 -2.06 -1.39
CA TYR A 136 8.79 -3.33 -1.13
C TYR A 136 7.46 -3.39 -1.90
N LEU A 137 7.42 -4.20 -2.95
CA LEU A 137 6.19 -4.41 -3.72
C LEU A 137 5.30 -5.44 -3.02
N THR A 138 4.01 -5.15 -2.85
CA THR A 138 3.08 -5.96 -2.04
C THR A 138 1.86 -6.52 -2.78
N PRO A 139 2.03 -7.17 -3.95
CA PRO A 139 0.89 -7.63 -4.72
C PRO A 139 0.12 -8.74 -3.99
N ASN A 140 -1.19 -8.77 -4.20
CA ASN A 140 -1.99 -9.97 -3.98
C ASN A 140 -1.80 -10.98 -5.12
N GLN A 141 -2.45 -12.15 -5.02
CA GLN A 141 -2.33 -13.23 -6.00
C GLN A 141 -2.72 -12.78 -7.42
N SER A 142 -3.86 -12.12 -7.57
CA SER A 142 -4.37 -11.69 -8.88
C SER A 142 -3.56 -10.52 -9.48
N GLU A 143 -3.01 -9.65 -8.65
CA GLU A 143 -2.06 -8.60 -9.07
C GLU A 143 -0.74 -9.21 -9.51
N ALA A 144 -0.16 -10.13 -8.72
CA ALA A 144 1.08 -10.80 -9.09
C ALA A 144 0.94 -11.62 -10.38
N GLN A 145 -0.19 -12.31 -10.58
CA GLN A 145 -0.51 -12.99 -11.84
C GLN A 145 -0.51 -12.01 -13.02
N ARG A 146 -1.18 -10.86 -12.88
CA ARG A 146 -1.24 -9.83 -13.93
C ARG A 146 0.12 -9.23 -14.25
N LEU A 147 0.90 -8.91 -13.22
CA LEU A 147 2.21 -8.27 -13.39
C LEU A 147 3.26 -9.23 -13.99
N THR A 148 3.13 -10.53 -13.75
CA THR A 148 4.15 -11.52 -14.14
C THR A 148 3.74 -12.43 -15.30
N ASN A 149 2.44 -12.46 -15.63
CA ASN A 149 1.80 -13.44 -16.51
C ASN A 149 2.06 -14.90 -16.09
N ILE A 150 2.30 -15.15 -14.80
CA ILE A 150 2.48 -16.48 -14.22
C ILE A 150 1.22 -16.84 -13.44
N PRO A 151 0.54 -17.97 -13.71
CA PRO A 151 -0.53 -18.48 -12.85
C PRO A 151 0.00 -18.76 -11.44
N ILE A 152 -0.73 -18.39 -10.38
CA ILE A 152 -0.27 -18.54 -8.99
C ILE A 152 -1.27 -19.42 -8.24
N ASP A 153 -1.21 -20.72 -8.46
CA ASP A 153 -2.04 -21.72 -7.77
C ASP A 153 -1.22 -22.53 -6.75
N THR A 154 0.09 -22.57 -6.95
CA THR A 154 1.06 -23.31 -6.12
C THR A 154 2.07 -22.39 -5.45
N HIS A 155 2.80 -22.94 -4.48
CA HIS A 155 3.90 -22.22 -3.83
C HIS A 155 5.04 -21.90 -4.80
N ASP A 156 5.42 -22.86 -5.64
CA ASP A 156 6.53 -22.70 -6.60
C ASP A 156 6.23 -21.64 -7.64
N GLN A 157 5.00 -21.58 -8.15
CA GLN A 157 4.54 -20.51 -9.02
C GLN A 157 4.58 -19.13 -8.33
N ALA A 158 4.20 -19.06 -7.06
CA ALA A 158 4.28 -17.81 -6.29
C ALA A 158 5.74 -17.36 -6.12
N LEU A 159 6.67 -18.30 -5.89
CA LEU A 159 8.10 -18.01 -5.81
C LEU A 159 8.65 -17.55 -7.15
N GLU A 160 8.24 -18.16 -8.26
CA GLU A 160 8.67 -17.73 -9.61
C GLU A 160 8.15 -16.34 -9.96
N ALA A 161 6.89 -16.05 -9.65
CA ALA A 161 6.33 -14.71 -9.78
C ALA A 161 7.10 -13.68 -8.93
N ALA A 162 7.41 -14.01 -7.68
CA ALA A 162 8.22 -13.16 -6.81
C ALA A 162 9.61 -12.92 -7.42
N LYS A 163 10.31 -13.97 -7.90
CA LYS A 163 11.62 -13.83 -8.57
C LYS A 163 11.54 -12.92 -9.79
N ARG A 164 10.50 -13.04 -10.62
CA ARG A 164 10.30 -12.17 -11.79
C ARG A 164 10.12 -10.71 -11.39
N LEU A 165 9.40 -10.44 -10.31
CA LEU A 165 9.26 -9.08 -9.77
C LEU A 165 10.57 -8.58 -9.14
N MET A 166 11.34 -9.44 -8.48
CA MET A 166 12.63 -9.09 -7.88
C MET A 166 13.73 -8.79 -8.92
N LYS A 167 13.65 -9.33 -10.14
CA LYS A 167 14.62 -9.04 -11.23
C LYS A 167 14.71 -7.56 -11.60
N HIS A 168 13.71 -6.75 -11.23
CA HIS A 168 13.71 -5.30 -11.41
C HIS A 168 14.31 -4.55 -10.19
N GLY A 169 15.16 -5.23 -9.39
CA GLY A 169 15.91 -4.61 -8.28
C GLY A 169 15.26 -4.71 -6.90
N LYS A 170 14.19 -5.49 -6.73
CA LYS A 170 13.23 -5.29 -5.63
C LYS A 170 13.19 -6.38 -4.56
N ARG A 171 12.64 -6.01 -3.40
CA ARG A 171 12.18 -6.93 -2.34
C ARG A 171 10.67 -7.14 -2.51
N SER A 172 10.24 -8.29 -3.04
CA SER A 172 8.80 -8.57 -3.25
C SER A 172 8.21 -9.29 -2.04
N LEU A 173 7.17 -8.69 -1.45
CA LEU A 173 6.41 -9.27 -0.34
C LEU A 173 5.05 -9.75 -0.86
N ARG A 174 4.67 -10.99 -0.59
CA ARG A 174 3.35 -11.51 -0.96
C ARG A 174 2.33 -11.24 0.14
N LYS A 175 1.18 -10.63 -0.18
CA LYS A 175 0.02 -10.60 0.73
C LYS A 175 -0.60 -12.00 0.85
N THR A 176 -0.65 -12.56 2.04
CA THR A 176 -1.24 -13.88 2.32
C THR A 176 -2.59 -13.78 3.04
N GLY A 177 -3.49 -12.90 2.59
CA GLY A 177 -4.82 -12.74 3.20
C GLY A 177 -4.73 -12.53 4.73
N ASN A 178 -5.49 -13.31 5.51
CA ASN A 178 -5.50 -13.24 6.98
C ASN A 178 -4.19 -13.73 7.66
N ARG A 179 -3.16 -14.13 6.90
CA ARG A 179 -1.90 -14.69 7.42
C ARG A 179 -0.70 -13.73 7.33
N GLY A 180 -0.89 -12.47 6.98
CA GLY A 180 0.16 -11.45 6.92
C GLY A 180 0.92 -11.42 5.60
N MET A 181 2.17 -10.93 5.60
CA MET A 181 3.05 -10.90 4.41
C MET A 181 4.13 -11.98 4.48
N ARG A 182 4.69 -12.39 3.34
CA ARG A 182 5.89 -13.24 3.27
C ARG A 182 6.93 -12.63 2.34
N ASP A 183 8.17 -12.57 2.82
CA ASP A 183 9.33 -12.14 2.06
C ASP A 183 9.95 -13.32 1.30
N SER A 184 10.51 -13.03 0.12
CA SER A 184 11.19 -13.99 -0.76
C SER A 184 12.69 -13.68 -0.90
N HIS A 185 13.22 -12.68 -0.20
CA HIS A 185 14.62 -12.28 -0.33
C HIS A 185 15.58 -13.31 0.32
N LYS A 186 16.52 -13.86 -0.50
CA LYS A 186 17.67 -14.70 -0.10
C LYS A 186 17.39 -15.83 0.92
N GLY A 187 16.32 -16.60 0.75
CA GLY A 187 16.13 -17.89 1.47
C GLY A 187 16.05 -17.80 3.00
N ARG A 188 15.95 -16.60 3.59
CA ARG A 188 15.77 -16.38 5.02
C ARG A 188 14.92 -15.13 5.26
N SER A 189 14.11 -15.20 6.33
CA SER A 189 13.23 -14.18 6.92
C SER A 189 11.77 -14.22 6.47
N VAL A 190 10.91 -14.80 7.32
CA VAL A 190 9.46 -14.62 7.24
C VAL A 190 9.13 -13.34 8.01
N CYS A 191 8.87 -12.23 7.33
CA CYS A 191 8.34 -11.03 7.98
C CYS A 191 6.89 -11.28 8.44
N HIS A 192 6.70 -11.68 9.70
CA HIS A 192 5.38 -11.81 10.31
C HIS A 192 4.81 -10.41 10.63
N LEU A 193 4.21 -9.77 9.63
CA LEU A 193 3.38 -8.59 9.86
C LEU A 193 2.04 -9.03 10.47
N ARG A 194 1.96 -9.03 11.81
CA ARG A 194 0.72 -9.35 12.55
C ARG A 194 -0.23 -8.16 12.53
N SER A 195 -1.41 -8.32 11.96
CA SER A 195 -2.54 -7.42 12.24
C SER A 195 -3.03 -7.67 13.67
N ARG A 196 -2.80 -6.73 14.61
CA ARG A 196 -3.51 -6.76 15.90
C ARG A 196 -4.88 -6.10 15.71
N GLY A 197 -5.86 -6.88 15.28
CA GLY A 197 -7.28 -6.54 15.37
C GLY A 197 -8.00 -7.61 16.19
N ARG A 198 -8.55 -7.24 17.37
CA ARG A 198 -9.51 -8.11 18.06
C ARG A 198 -10.76 -8.24 17.20
N GLY A 199 -11.30 -9.45 17.12
CA GLY A 199 -12.32 -9.85 16.15
C GLY A 199 -13.61 -9.02 16.16
N GLY A 200 -14.28 -9.06 15.02
CA GLY A 200 -15.64 -8.54 14.81
C GLY A 200 -15.71 -7.62 13.59
N GLY A 201 -16.14 -8.15 12.44
CA GLY A 201 -16.48 -7.33 11.27
C GLY A 201 -16.00 -7.92 9.94
N TYR A 202 -16.89 -8.55 9.20
CA TYR A 202 -16.69 -8.99 7.82
C TYR A 202 -16.58 -7.77 6.88
N HIS A 203 -15.37 -7.23 6.67
CA HIS A 203 -15.08 -6.41 5.50
C HIS A 203 -13.75 -6.86 4.87
N ARG A 204 -13.87 -7.64 3.79
CA ARG A 204 -12.75 -8.10 2.95
C ARG A 204 -12.21 -6.94 2.11
N SER A 205 -11.58 -5.96 2.74
CA SER A 205 -10.60 -5.11 2.05
C SER A 205 -9.23 -5.66 2.45
N GLY A 206 -8.49 -6.23 1.49
CA GLY A 206 -7.19 -6.87 1.71
C GLY A 206 -6.05 -5.89 2.04
N ARG A 207 -6.35 -4.79 2.73
CA ARG A 207 -5.35 -3.81 3.18
C ARG A 207 -4.75 -4.31 4.49
N CYS A 208 -3.64 -5.03 4.40
CA CYS A 208 -2.78 -5.26 5.57
C CYS A 208 -2.15 -3.92 5.96
N ILE A 209 -2.62 -3.32 7.05
CA ILE A 209 -1.97 -2.17 7.68
C ILE A 209 -0.71 -2.70 8.36
N CYS A 210 0.46 -2.28 7.88
CA CYS A 210 1.76 -2.71 8.41
C CYS A 210 2.00 -2.06 9.78
N GLY A 211 1.53 -2.70 10.86
CA GLY A 211 1.65 -2.17 12.22
C GLY A 211 3.02 -2.36 12.88
N SER A 212 4.04 -2.90 12.19
CA SER A 212 5.45 -2.95 12.61
C SER A 212 6.27 -3.75 11.60
N ILE A 213 7.21 -3.09 10.92
CA ILE A 213 8.27 -3.79 10.19
C ILE A 213 9.43 -3.95 11.18
N GLN A 214 9.59 -5.14 11.76
CA GLN A 214 10.82 -5.50 12.47
C GLN A 214 11.77 -6.16 11.47
N CYS A 215 12.77 -5.39 11.02
CA CYS A 215 13.97 -5.96 10.41
C CYS A 215 14.82 -6.54 11.54
N GLY A 216 14.81 -7.87 11.70
CA GLY A 216 15.70 -8.54 12.64
C GLY A 216 17.03 -8.84 11.96
N ASP A 217 18.10 -8.13 12.32
CA ASP A 217 19.46 -8.60 12.08
C ASP A 217 19.75 -9.71 13.09
N SER A 218 19.62 -10.97 12.67
CA SER A 218 20.21 -12.06 13.42
C SER A 218 21.73 -12.00 13.21
N GLY A 219 22.41 -11.37 14.16
CA GLY A 219 23.87 -11.29 14.22
C GLY A 219 24.52 -12.64 13.91
N THR A 220 25.60 -12.56 13.12
CA THR A 220 26.50 -13.67 12.82
C THR A 220 27.12 -14.19 14.12
N SER A 221 26.59 -15.29 14.66
CA SER A 221 27.42 -16.17 15.46
C SER A 221 28.36 -16.92 14.51
N THR A 222 29.64 -16.57 14.57
CA THR A 222 30.75 -17.35 14.02
C THR A 222 31.67 -17.70 15.19
N PRO A 223 32.43 -18.81 15.13
CA PRO A 223 32.20 -20.09 14.45
C PRO A 223 31.58 -21.16 15.38
#